data_AF-A0A3B9LRU4-F1
#
_entry.id   AF-A0A3B9LRU4-F1
#
_cell.length_a   1.000
_cell.length_b   1.000
_cell.length_c   1.000
_cell.angle_alpha   90.00
_cell.angle_beta   90.00
_cell.angle_gamma   90.00
#
_symmetry.space_group_name_H-M   'P 1'
#
loop_
_entity.id
_entity.type
_entity.pdbx_description
1 polymer ?
#
loop_
_entity_poly.entity_id
_entity_poly.type
_entity_poly.pdbx_seq_one_letter_code
_entity_poly.pdbx_strand_id
1 'polypeptide(L)'
;MFGHLKLSTHQAAPPSQDQLSAIIERLDSEPLRETVKRLFADLTRLLGYLGHLKTDLLLQVGASEEVLSTFLLVEAETRMLLDFIDTCAATLEGLPPKVYEALDGVSYVIHHELRRVYESELERIAGTKSSSFRPRVVHAHGILCNCFQQATITLARAFDPTIDAAQLFNDFELRQQQSLRLDHDLTTLIHLARETKADDQHSMDRIIKSIDDFRAGSMRYLMFKDWATYEGFRQQIIDVRGTEECAALLHRFSFYLEMLHAHVKMRAVLSSNTS
;
A
#
# COMPACT_ATOMS: atom_id res chain seq x y z
N MET A 1 1.63 -6.29 -22.34
CA MET A 1 0.37 -6.82 -21.75
C MET A 1 0.63 -7.07 -20.28
N PHE A 2 0.44 -6.05 -19.44
CA PHE A 2 0.84 -6.08 -18.03
C PHE A 2 -0.18 -6.88 -17.23
N GLY A 3 0.24 -8.04 -16.72
CA GLY A 3 -0.53 -8.80 -15.74
C GLY A 3 -0.60 -8.01 -14.44
N HIS A 4 -1.75 -7.42 -14.15
CA HIS A 4 -2.03 -6.74 -12.89
C HIS A 4 -2.07 -7.75 -11.73
N LEU A 5 -0.90 -8.11 -11.19
CA LEU A 5 -0.80 -8.56 -9.81
C LEU A 5 -1.13 -7.36 -8.94
N LYS A 6 -2.39 -7.24 -8.53
CA LYS A 6 -2.83 -6.28 -7.50
C LYS A 6 -2.23 -6.70 -6.16
N LEU A 7 -0.97 -6.36 -5.93
CA LEU A 7 -0.35 -6.38 -4.61
C LEU A 7 -0.97 -5.22 -3.83
N SER A 8 -2.09 -5.47 -3.16
CA SER A 8 -2.67 -4.54 -2.19
C SER A 8 -1.91 -4.64 -0.88
N THR A 9 -0.65 -4.21 -0.87
CA THR A 9 0.16 -4.04 0.33
C THR A 9 0.49 -2.56 0.50
N HIS A 10 -0.07 -1.95 1.55
CA HIS A 10 0.26 -0.59 1.98
C HIS A 10 1.59 -0.51 2.74
N GLN A 11 2.54 -1.43 2.45
CA GLN A 11 3.79 -1.53 3.19
C GLN A 11 4.94 -1.81 2.22
N ALA A 12 5.94 -0.94 2.23
CA ALA A 12 7.15 -1.09 1.44
C ALA A 12 8.10 -2.08 2.13
N ALA A 13 7.95 -3.37 1.84
CA ALA A 13 8.99 -4.32 2.20
C ALA A 13 10.20 -4.14 1.26
N PRO A 14 11.42 -4.17 1.79
CA PRO A 14 12.61 -4.19 0.95
C PRO A 14 12.68 -5.51 0.18
N PRO A 15 13.24 -5.51 -1.05
CA PRO A 15 13.49 -6.74 -1.78
C PRO A 15 14.61 -7.56 -1.14
N SER A 16 14.61 -8.87 -1.40
CA SER A 16 15.66 -9.81 -1.02
C SER A 16 16.99 -9.42 -1.65
N GLN A 17 17.93 -9.01 -0.80
CA GLN A 17 19.26 -8.57 -1.24
C GLN A 17 20.05 -9.72 -1.86
N ASP A 18 19.88 -10.95 -1.33
CA ASP A 18 20.57 -12.14 -1.86
C ASP A 18 20.13 -12.44 -3.30
N GLN A 19 18.82 -12.33 -3.59
CA GLN A 19 18.31 -12.55 -4.94
C GLN A 19 18.78 -11.46 -5.91
N LEU A 20 18.78 -10.19 -5.48
CA LEU A 20 19.27 -9.09 -6.32
C LEU A 20 20.78 -9.20 -6.57
N SER A 21 21.58 -9.55 -5.57
CA SER A 21 23.02 -9.79 -5.71
C SER A 21 23.30 -10.94 -6.68
N ALA A 22 22.54 -12.04 -6.62
CA ALA A 22 22.70 -13.16 -7.54
C ALA A 22 22.46 -12.76 -9.01
N ILE A 23 21.54 -11.82 -9.28
CA ILE A 23 21.35 -11.26 -10.63
C ILE A 23 22.60 -10.49 -11.05
N ILE A 24 23.07 -9.58 -10.19
CA ILE A 24 24.20 -8.68 -10.46
C ILE A 24 25.48 -9.49 -10.74
N GLU A 25 25.75 -10.52 -9.94
CA GLU A 25 26.96 -11.36 -10.06
C GLU A 25 27.02 -12.15 -11.37
N ARG A 26 25.87 -12.44 -11.99
CA ARG A 26 25.77 -13.17 -13.26
C ARG A 26 25.97 -12.29 -14.50
N LEU A 27 26.08 -10.97 -14.33
CA LEU A 27 26.30 -10.05 -15.45
C LEU A 27 27.79 -10.03 -15.82
N ASP A 28 28.09 -10.28 -17.09
CA ASP A 28 29.47 -10.35 -17.59
C ASP A 28 30.12 -8.96 -17.78
N SER A 29 29.30 -7.94 -18.07
CA SER A 29 29.77 -6.58 -18.34
C SER A 29 29.83 -5.76 -17.06
N GLU A 30 31.03 -5.27 -16.71
CA GLU A 30 31.24 -4.43 -15.51
C GLU A 30 30.42 -3.12 -15.56
N PRO A 31 30.36 -2.37 -16.68
CA PRO A 31 29.47 -1.23 -16.80
C PRO A 31 28.00 -1.57 -16.55
N LEU A 32 27.51 -2.68 -17.13
CA LEU A 32 26.13 -3.12 -16.94
C LEU A 32 25.88 -3.52 -15.47
N ARG A 33 26.84 -4.20 -14.85
CA ARG A 33 26.78 -4.62 -13.45
C ARG A 33 26.62 -3.44 -12.51
N GLU A 34 27.45 -2.42 -12.65
CA GLU A 34 27.37 -1.21 -11.82
C GLU A 34 26.08 -0.42 -12.07
N THR A 35 25.60 -0.35 -13.32
CA THR A 35 24.29 0.23 -13.64
C THR A 35 23.16 -0.51 -12.94
N VAL A 36 23.09 -1.83 -13.07
CA VAL A 36 22.00 -2.64 -12.47
C VAL A 36 22.03 -2.59 -10.95
N LYS A 37 23.23 -2.64 -10.37
CA LYS A 37 23.44 -2.46 -8.93
C LYS A 37 22.93 -1.11 -8.44
N ARG A 38 23.19 -0.03 -9.18
CA ARG A 38 22.68 1.29 -8.85
C ARG A 38 21.14 1.35 -8.93
N LEU A 39 20.54 0.81 -9.99
CA LEU A 39 19.08 0.76 -10.14
C LEU A 39 18.40 0.05 -8.95
N PHE A 40 18.90 -1.13 -8.60
CA PHE A 40 18.35 -1.89 -7.49
C PHE A 40 18.59 -1.22 -6.13
N ALA A 41 19.74 -0.59 -5.94
CA ALA A 41 20.01 0.17 -4.72
C ALA A 41 19.06 1.37 -4.57
N ASP A 42 18.80 2.11 -5.64
CA ASP A 42 17.89 3.26 -5.62
C ASP A 42 16.44 2.84 -5.38
N LEU A 43 15.96 1.79 -6.05
CA LEU A 43 14.61 1.25 -5.79
C LEU A 43 14.46 0.71 -4.36
N THR A 44 15.48 -0.01 -3.86
CA THR A 44 15.51 -0.49 -2.47
C THR A 44 15.47 0.68 -1.49
N ARG A 45 16.20 1.76 -1.77
CA ARG A 45 16.25 2.96 -0.93
C ARG A 45 14.93 3.72 -0.93
N LEU A 46 14.27 3.86 -2.07
CA LEU A 46 12.93 4.46 -2.19
C LEU A 46 11.88 3.66 -1.40
N LEU A 47 11.90 2.33 -1.53
CA LEU A 47 11.09 1.44 -0.69
C LEU A 47 11.45 1.58 0.79
N GLY A 48 12.74 1.72 1.10
CA GLY A 48 13.23 2.00 2.45
C GLY A 48 12.59 3.26 3.03
N TYR A 49 12.66 4.41 2.35
CA TYR A 49 12.04 5.65 2.81
C TYR A 49 10.55 5.49 3.10
N LEU A 50 9.81 4.84 2.19
CA LEU A 50 8.39 4.55 2.39
C LEU A 50 8.15 3.57 3.54
N GLY A 51 9.05 2.62 3.79
CA GLY A 51 8.98 1.67 4.89
C GLY A 51 9.20 2.30 6.27
N HIS A 52 9.96 3.40 6.33
CA HIS A 52 10.19 4.16 7.58
C HIS A 52 8.98 4.96 8.05
N LEU A 53 8.04 5.25 7.13
CA LEU A 53 6.74 5.81 7.48
C LEU A 53 5.93 4.73 8.21
N LYS A 54 6.22 4.59 9.51
CA LYS A 54 5.46 3.71 10.41
C LYS A 54 4.00 4.08 10.29
N THR A 55 3.16 3.06 10.29
CA THR A 55 1.75 3.29 10.04
C THR A 55 1.13 4.23 11.07
N ASP A 56 1.61 4.24 12.32
CA ASP A 56 1.09 5.14 13.34
C ASP A 56 1.29 6.62 12.96
N LEU A 57 2.38 6.96 12.25
CA LEU A 57 2.60 8.30 11.68
C LEU A 57 1.68 8.62 10.52
N LEU A 58 1.46 7.66 9.60
CA LEU A 58 0.52 7.81 8.49
C LEU A 58 -0.94 7.98 8.95
N LEU A 59 -1.24 7.49 10.16
CA LEU A 59 -2.56 7.49 10.75
C LEU A 59 -2.79 8.66 11.74
N GLN A 60 -1.79 9.53 11.97
CA GLN A 60 -2.00 10.73 12.79
C GLN A 60 -2.95 11.75 12.11
N VAL A 61 -3.58 12.59 12.93
CA VAL A 61 -4.50 13.64 12.44
C VAL A 61 -3.66 14.76 11.82
N GLY A 62 -3.76 14.90 10.50
CA GLY A 62 -3.02 15.89 9.72
C GLY A 62 -1.69 15.37 9.20
N ALA A 63 -1.10 16.09 8.25
CA ALA A 63 0.25 15.84 7.79
C ALA A 63 1.20 16.14 8.95
N SER A 64 1.83 15.12 9.51
CA SER A 64 3.08 15.40 10.20
C SER A 64 4.06 15.95 9.16
N GLU A 65 4.86 16.94 9.56
CA GLU A 65 5.92 17.48 8.72
C GLU A 65 6.81 16.35 8.20
N GLU A 66 7.08 15.35 9.04
CA GLU A 66 7.82 14.13 8.70
C GLU A 66 7.22 13.34 7.52
N VAL A 67 5.90 13.16 7.48
CA VAL A 67 5.23 12.48 6.37
C VAL A 67 5.43 13.26 5.07
N LEU A 68 5.15 14.56 5.08
CA LEU A 68 5.30 15.40 3.88
C LEU A 68 6.75 15.48 3.41
N SER A 69 7.70 15.66 4.34
CA SER A 69 9.14 15.67 4.04
C SER A 69 9.60 14.36 3.43
N THR A 70 9.06 13.22 3.88
CA THR A 70 9.38 11.92 3.28
C THR A 70 8.83 11.81 1.86
N PHE A 71 7.60 12.28 1.59
CA PHE A 71 7.09 12.33 0.21
C PHE A 71 7.92 13.27 -0.66
N LEU A 72 8.33 14.45 -0.18
CA LEU A 72 9.20 15.35 -0.95
C LEU A 72 10.56 14.72 -1.26
N LEU A 73 11.16 14.01 -0.29
CA LEU A 73 12.40 13.28 -0.50
C LEU A 73 12.24 12.16 -1.54
N VAL A 74 11.17 11.36 -1.42
CA VAL A 74 10.85 10.30 -2.38
C VAL A 74 10.66 10.87 -3.79
N GLU A 75 10.01 12.03 -3.92
CA GLU A 75 9.85 12.70 -5.20
C GLU A 75 11.19 13.08 -5.84
N ALA A 76 12.04 13.76 -5.08
CA ALA A 76 13.35 14.21 -5.56
C ALA A 76 14.24 13.03 -5.97
N GLU A 77 14.28 11.98 -5.15
CA GLU A 77 15.06 10.77 -5.39
C GLU A 77 14.53 9.95 -6.57
N THR A 78 13.20 9.92 -6.75
CA THR A 78 12.59 9.27 -7.92
C THR A 78 12.95 10.01 -9.21
N ARG A 79 12.96 11.34 -9.20
CA ARG A 79 13.39 12.12 -10.38
C ARG A 79 14.85 11.83 -10.74
N MET A 80 15.74 11.78 -9.75
CA MET A 80 17.14 11.40 -9.98
C MET A 80 17.28 9.98 -10.54
N LEU A 81 16.45 9.03 -10.10
CA LEU A 81 16.41 7.67 -10.66
C LEU A 81 15.94 7.67 -12.12
N LEU A 82 14.91 8.46 -12.47
CA LEU A 82 14.42 8.58 -13.85
C LEU A 82 15.50 9.17 -14.78
N ASP A 83 16.16 10.25 -14.36
CA ASP A 83 17.27 10.85 -15.12
C ASP A 83 18.41 9.84 -15.33
N PHE A 84 18.70 9.02 -14.31
CA PHE A 84 19.69 7.96 -14.41
C PHE A 84 19.28 6.86 -15.39
N ILE A 85 18.01 6.41 -15.37
CA ILE A 85 17.48 5.42 -16.31
C ILE A 85 17.59 5.92 -17.75
N ASP A 86 17.19 7.17 -18.00
CA ASP A 86 17.23 7.78 -19.33
C ASP A 86 18.69 7.91 -19.83
N THR A 87 19.61 8.28 -18.94
CA THR A 87 21.05 8.33 -19.25
C THR A 87 21.59 6.94 -19.58
N CYS A 88 21.21 5.91 -18.82
CA CYS A 88 21.64 4.53 -19.07
C CYS A 88 21.13 4.01 -20.41
N ALA A 89 19.86 4.25 -20.72
CA ALA A 89 19.26 3.85 -21.99
C ALA A 89 19.94 4.50 -23.20
N ALA A 90 20.47 5.72 -23.04
CA ALA A 90 21.18 6.45 -24.10
C ALA A 90 22.66 6.08 -24.24
N THR A 91 23.32 5.64 -23.17
CA THR A 91 24.80 5.53 -23.11
C THR A 91 25.34 4.11 -23.03
N LEU A 92 24.53 3.13 -22.58
CA LEU A 92 25.02 1.77 -22.39
C LEU A 92 24.91 0.95 -23.68
N GLU A 93 26.05 0.73 -24.32
CA GLU A 93 26.13 -0.11 -25.52
C GLU A 93 25.86 -1.59 -25.19
N GLY A 94 25.17 -2.29 -26.10
CA GLY A 94 24.95 -3.73 -25.98
C GLY A 94 23.87 -4.15 -24.96
N LEU A 95 23.02 -3.22 -24.52
CA LEU A 95 21.83 -3.57 -23.73
C LEU A 95 20.96 -4.58 -24.49
N PRO A 96 20.62 -5.74 -23.88
CA PRO A 96 19.66 -6.65 -24.48
C PRO A 96 18.33 -5.93 -24.72
N PRO A 97 17.64 -6.14 -25.86
CA PRO A 97 16.39 -5.44 -26.18
C PRO A 97 15.34 -5.51 -25.06
N LYS A 98 15.22 -6.68 -24.42
CA LYS A 98 14.31 -6.91 -23.29
C LYS A 98 14.62 -6.03 -22.07
N VAL A 99 15.90 -5.72 -21.82
CA VAL A 99 16.32 -4.85 -20.72
C VAL A 99 16.00 -3.40 -21.06
N TYR A 100 16.25 -2.98 -22.30
CA TYR A 100 15.88 -1.66 -22.78
C TYR A 100 14.36 -1.42 -22.67
N GLU A 101 13.54 -2.37 -23.14
CA GLU A 101 12.07 -2.31 -23.01
C GLU A 101 11.61 -2.25 -21.55
N ALA A 102 12.29 -2.98 -20.66
CA ALA A 102 11.98 -2.94 -19.23
C ALA A 102 12.33 -1.58 -18.61
N LEU A 103 13.47 -0.98 -18.97
CA LEU A 103 13.88 0.35 -18.49
C LEU A 103 12.90 1.44 -18.95
N ASP A 104 12.56 1.45 -20.24
CA ASP A 104 11.61 2.41 -20.82
C ASP A 104 10.22 2.26 -20.18
N GLY A 105 9.72 1.01 -20.09
CA GLY A 105 8.43 0.72 -19.47
C GLY A 105 8.38 1.11 -17.99
N VAL A 106 9.46 0.87 -17.24
CA VAL A 106 9.55 1.25 -15.82
C VAL A 106 9.64 2.77 -15.67
N SER A 107 10.44 3.46 -16.48
CA SER A 107 10.54 4.93 -16.49
C SER A 107 9.17 5.56 -16.72
N TYR A 108 8.45 5.09 -17.75
CA TYR A 108 7.10 5.56 -18.06
C TYR A 108 6.11 5.36 -16.90
N VAL A 109 6.05 4.15 -16.33
CA VAL A 109 5.11 3.82 -15.26
C VAL A 109 5.41 4.61 -13.99
N ILE A 110 6.69 4.72 -13.61
CA ILE A 110 7.10 5.51 -12.45
C ILE A 110 6.73 6.98 -12.65
N HIS A 111 7.02 7.55 -13.82
CA HIS A 111 6.67 8.93 -14.13
C HIS A 111 5.15 9.17 -14.02
N HIS A 112 4.35 8.27 -14.57
CA HIS A 112 2.89 8.35 -14.52
C HIS A 112 2.33 8.27 -13.09
N GLU A 113 2.75 7.27 -12.31
CA GLU A 113 2.25 7.10 -10.93
C GLU A 113 2.76 8.20 -10.00
N LEU A 114 3.99 8.68 -10.19
CA LEU A 114 4.51 9.84 -9.47
C LEU A 114 3.63 11.06 -9.75
N ARG A 115 3.42 11.40 -11.03
CA ARG A 115 2.55 12.52 -11.41
C ARG A 115 1.15 12.40 -10.80
N ARG A 116 0.54 11.21 -10.88
CA ARG A 116 -0.78 10.94 -10.30
C ARG A 116 -0.81 11.19 -8.79
N VAL A 117 0.21 10.77 -8.04
CA VAL A 117 0.26 10.95 -6.59
C VAL A 117 0.35 12.42 -6.21
N TYR A 118 1.25 13.18 -6.84
CA TYR A 118 1.51 14.56 -6.43
C TYR A 118 0.46 15.54 -6.96
N GLU A 119 0.02 15.41 -8.22
CA GLU A 119 -0.98 16.32 -8.81
C GLU A 119 -2.42 16.02 -8.36
N SER A 120 -2.74 14.79 -7.95
CA SER A 120 -4.15 14.42 -7.66
C SER A 120 -4.45 14.13 -6.19
N GLU A 121 -3.52 13.49 -5.48
CA GLU A 121 -3.73 13.09 -4.08
C GLU A 121 -3.15 14.11 -3.11
N LEU A 122 -1.89 14.53 -3.30
CA LEU A 122 -1.18 15.42 -2.39
C LEU A 122 -1.50 16.91 -2.60
N GLU A 123 -1.71 17.39 -3.83
CA GLU A 123 -2.18 18.77 -4.06
C GLU A 123 -3.55 19.04 -3.43
N ARG A 124 -4.45 18.04 -3.45
CA ARG A 124 -5.77 18.14 -2.79
C ARG A 124 -5.70 18.14 -1.26
N ILE A 125 -4.56 17.73 -0.71
CA ILE A 125 -4.25 17.72 0.71
C ILE A 125 -3.73 19.10 1.17
N ALA A 126 -2.98 19.80 0.31
CA ALA A 126 -2.43 21.13 0.61
C ALA A 126 -3.56 22.15 0.80
N GLY A 127 -3.85 22.51 2.05
CA GLY A 127 -4.81 23.56 2.41
C GLY A 127 -6.11 23.08 3.08
N THR A 128 -6.33 21.78 3.26
CA THR A 128 -7.52 21.27 3.98
C THR A 128 -7.14 20.57 5.29
N LYS A 129 -7.58 21.13 6.43
CA LYS A 129 -7.66 20.42 7.73
C LYS A 129 -8.84 19.45 7.74
N SER A 130 -8.94 18.60 6.73
CA SER A 130 -10.09 17.72 6.49
C SER A 130 -9.80 16.30 6.99
N SER A 131 -10.84 15.62 7.48
CA SER A 131 -10.85 14.19 7.82
C SER A 131 -10.41 13.28 6.65
N SER A 132 -10.36 13.81 5.42
CA SER A 132 -9.91 13.12 4.22
C SER A 132 -8.38 13.07 4.02
N PHE A 133 -7.59 13.78 4.84
CA PHE A 133 -6.13 13.84 4.69
C PHE A 133 -5.47 12.45 4.79
N ARG A 134 -5.74 11.75 5.90
CA ARG A 134 -5.12 10.47 6.25
C ARG A 134 -5.40 9.37 5.22
N PRO A 135 -6.65 9.14 4.77
CA PRO A 135 -6.94 8.16 3.72
C PRO A 135 -6.13 8.41 2.44
N ARG A 136 -6.00 9.66 2.02
CA ARG A 136 -5.26 10.02 0.79
C ARG A 136 -3.76 9.78 0.91
N VAL A 137 -3.16 10.12 2.05
CA VAL A 137 -1.74 9.84 2.31
C VAL A 137 -1.47 8.34 2.30
N VAL A 138 -2.30 7.54 2.97
CA VAL A 138 -2.15 6.07 2.95
C VAL A 138 -2.35 5.50 1.54
N HIS A 139 -3.25 6.09 0.75
CA HIS A 139 -3.43 5.70 -0.64
C HIS A 139 -2.20 6.04 -1.51
N ALA A 140 -1.71 7.27 -1.43
CA ALA A 140 -0.50 7.73 -2.12
C ALA A 140 0.71 6.86 -1.76
N HIS A 141 0.90 6.57 -0.47
CA HIS A 141 1.93 5.66 0.02
C HIS A 141 1.81 4.28 -0.61
N GLY A 142 0.61 3.70 -0.62
CA GLY A 142 0.34 2.40 -1.24
C GLY A 142 0.60 2.38 -2.75
N ILE A 143 0.24 3.45 -3.47
CA ILE A 143 0.54 3.60 -4.91
C ILE A 143 2.04 3.53 -5.14
N LEU A 144 2.83 4.33 -4.42
CA LEU A 144 4.28 4.40 -4.60
C LEU A 144 4.97 3.09 -4.20
N CYS A 145 4.58 2.47 -3.08
CA CYS A 145 5.10 1.16 -2.67
C CYS A 145 4.92 0.12 -3.78
N ASN A 146 3.67 -0.02 -4.28
CA ASN A 146 3.38 -0.96 -5.34
C ASN A 146 4.13 -0.61 -6.64
N CYS A 147 4.22 0.68 -7.00
CA CYS A 147 4.97 1.14 -8.17
C CYS A 147 6.44 0.69 -8.12
N PHE A 148 7.14 0.97 -7.01
CA PHE A 148 8.55 0.62 -6.87
C PHE A 148 8.79 -0.89 -6.73
N GLN A 149 7.87 -1.63 -6.08
CA GLN A 149 7.92 -3.10 -6.07
C GLN A 149 7.79 -3.67 -7.48
N GLN A 150 6.80 -3.21 -8.27
CA GLN A 150 6.60 -3.67 -9.64
C GLN A 150 7.75 -3.27 -10.57
N ALA A 151 8.32 -2.08 -10.39
CA ALA A 151 9.52 -1.65 -11.10
C ALA A 151 10.69 -2.62 -10.82
N THR A 152 10.92 -2.94 -9.55
CA THR A 152 11.97 -3.88 -9.13
C THR A 152 11.74 -5.27 -9.73
N ILE A 153 10.52 -5.82 -9.65
CA ILE A 153 10.17 -7.12 -10.23
C ILE A 153 10.39 -7.13 -11.74
N THR A 154 9.95 -6.07 -12.43
CA THR A 154 10.04 -5.96 -13.89
C THR A 154 11.49 -5.94 -14.35
N LEU A 155 12.33 -5.13 -13.70
CA LEU A 155 13.77 -5.07 -13.99
C LEU A 155 14.45 -6.40 -13.66
N ALA A 156 14.17 -6.98 -12.48
CA ALA A 156 14.72 -8.26 -12.09
C ALA A 156 14.41 -9.36 -13.11
N ARG A 157 13.16 -9.43 -13.60
CA ARG A 157 12.72 -10.39 -14.64
C ARG A 157 13.27 -10.11 -16.03
N ALA A 158 13.72 -8.90 -16.30
CA ALA A 158 14.41 -8.58 -17.54
C ALA A 158 15.75 -9.32 -17.60
N PHE A 159 16.47 -9.41 -16.47
CA PHE A 159 17.75 -10.11 -16.34
C PHE A 159 17.62 -11.60 -16.02
N ASP A 160 16.65 -11.98 -15.17
CA ASP A 160 16.37 -13.38 -14.84
C ASP A 160 14.85 -13.65 -14.87
N PRO A 161 14.33 -14.27 -15.95
CA PRO A 161 12.91 -14.59 -16.08
C PRO A 161 12.37 -15.55 -15.00
N THR A 162 13.24 -16.29 -14.30
CA THR A 162 12.84 -17.31 -13.31
C THR A 162 12.51 -16.71 -11.95
N ILE A 163 12.72 -15.40 -11.77
CA ILE A 163 12.45 -14.72 -10.50
C ILE A 163 10.97 -14.78 -10.13
N ASP A 164 10.73 -15.40 -8.98
CA ASP A 164 9.47 -15.37 -8.29
C ASP A 164 9.35 -14.06 -7.49
N ALA A 165 8.34 -13.27 -7.84
CA ALA A 165 8.03 -12.02 -7.15
C ALA A 165 7.71 -12.25 -5.66
N ALA A 166 7.14 -13.41 -5.31
CA ALA A 166 6.81 -13.75 -3.93
C ALA A 166 8.05 -14.09 -3.08
N GLN A 167 9.13 -14.56 -3.70
CA GLN A 167 10.41 -14.76 -3.01
C GLN A 167 11.24 -13.49 -2.97
N LEU A 168 11.17 -12.67 -4.03
CA LEU A 168 11.87 -11.39 -4.10
C LEU A 168 11.38 -10.42 -3.05
N PHE A 169 10.07 -10.36 -2.85
CA PHE A 169 9.44 -9.61 -1.76
C PHE A 169 8.82 -10.62 -0.82
N ASN A 170 9.52 -10.93 0.28
CA ASN A 170 9.17 -11.94 1.29
C ASN A 170 7.96 -11.51 2.15
N ASP A 171 6.90 -11.07 1.46
CA ASP A 171 5.69 -10.47 1.97
C ASP A 171 4.64 -11.52 2.34
N PHE A 172 4.89 -12.81 2.09
CA PHE A 172 3.87 -13.84 2.28
C PHE A 172 3.49 -14.01 3.75
N GLU A 173 4.47 -14.15 4.64
CA GLU A 173 4.22 -14.29 6.08
C GLU A 173 3.56 -13.03 6.65
N LEU A 174 4.02 -11.85 6.23
CA LEU A 174 3.46 -10.57 6.65
C LEU A 174 2.01 -10.42 6.18
N ARG A 175 1.71 -10.73 4.91
CA ARG A 175 0.35 -10.70 4.36
C ARG A 175 -0.57 -11.69 5.06
N GLN A 176 -0.07 -12.88 5.39
CA GLN A 176 -0.85 -13.88 6.12
C GLN A 176 -1.21 -13.37 7.52
N GLN A 177 -0.23 -12.83 8.26
CA GLN A 177 -0.48 -12.24 9.58
C GLN A 177 -1.48 -11.07 9.52
N GLN A 178 -1.35 -10.20 8.51
CA GLN A 178 -2.27 -9.09 8.29
C GLN A 178 -3.69 -9.55 7.95
N SER A 179 -3.83 -10.58 7.11
CA SER A 179 -5.13 -11.15 6.75
C SER A 179 -5.81 -11.79 7.96
N LEU A 180 -5.06 -12.52 8.80
CA LEU A 180 -5.59 -13.13 10.02
C LEU A 180 -6.02 -12.05 11.03
N ARG A 181 -5.23 -11.00 11.19
CA ARG A 181 -5.58 -9.87 12.06
C ARG A 181 -6.82 -9.14 11.58
N LEU A 182 -6.91 -8.85 10.27
CA LEU A 182 -8.08 -8.20 9.69
C LEU A 182 -9.34 -9.07 9.82
N ASP A 183 -9.24 -10.38 9.60
CA ASP A 183 -10.34 -11.33 9.76
C ASP A 183 -10.85 -11.36 11.21
N HIS A 184 -9.94 -11.43 12.17
CA HIS A 184 -10.26 -11.42 13.60
C HIS A 184 -10.95 -10.11 14.02
N ASP A 185 -10.39 -8.97 13.65
CA ASP A 185 -10.91 -7.67 14.06
C ASP A 185 -12.28 -7.38 13.40
N LEU A 186 -12.47 -7.76 12.13
CA LEU A 186 -13.78 -7.65 11.46
C LEU A 186 -14.83 -8.55 12.12
N THR A 187 -14.47 -9.81 12.42
CA THR A 187 -15.37 -10.74 13.10
C THR A 187 -15.81 -10.19 14.45
N THR A 188 -14.85 -9.69 15.24
CA THR A 188 -15.11 -9.06 16.53
C THR A 188 -16.05 -7.86 16.40
N LEU A 189 -15.81 -6.98 15.42
CA LEU A 189 -16.63 -5.79 15.20
C LEU A 189 -18.05 -6.14 14.72
N ILE A 190 -18.21 -7.17 13.88
CA ILE A 190 -19.52 -7.70 13.47
C ILE A 190 -20.30 -8.19 14.68
N HIS A 191 -19.67 -8.99 15.55
CA HIS A 191 -20.31 -9.51 16.76
C HIS A 191 -20.75 -8.37 17.69
N LEU A 192 -19.84 -7.42 17.97
CA LEU A 192 -20.16 -6.27 18.81
C LEU A 192 -21.28 -5.41 18.22
N ALA A 193 -21.29 -5.16 16.91
CA ALA A 193 -22.34 -4.38 16.26
C ALA A 193 -23.72 -5.04 16.36
N ARG A 194 -23.79 -6.38 16.33
CA ARG A 194 -25.04 -7.15 16.46
C ARG A 194 -25.54 -7.25 17.91
N GLU A 195 -24.62 -7.36 18.86
CA GLU A 195 -24.96 -7.56 20.28
C GLU A 195 -25.17 -6.25 21.06
N THR A 196 -24.72 -5.13 20.49
CA THR A 196 -24.88 -3.81 21.11
C THR A 196 -26.35 -3.45 21.20
N LYS A 197 -26.80 -3.13 22.42
CA LYS A 197 -28.12 -2.57 22.67
C LYS A 197 -28.02 -1.05 22.71
N ALA A 198 -28.80 -0.38 21.86
CA ALA A 198 -28.77 1.08 21.71
C ALA A 198 -29.26 1.85 22.95
N ASP A 199 -29.97 1.18 23.88
CA ASP A 199 -30.44 1.72 25.15
C ASP A 199 -29.43 1.55 26.30
N ASP A 200 -28.37 0.77 26.08
CA ASP A 200 -27.30 0.54 27.06
C ASP A 200 -26.04 1.35 26.71
N GLN A 201 -25.82 2.42 27.48
CA GLN A 201 -24.67 3.31 27.31
C GLN A 201 -23.33 2.55 27.37
N HIS A 202 -23.21 1.53 28.22
CA HIS A 202 -21.96 0.77 28.34
C HIS A 202 -21.69 -0.08 27.08
N SER A 203 -22.74 -0.62 26.46
CA SER A 203 -22.63 -1.30 25.17
C SER A 203 -22.29 -0.34 24.04
N MET A 204 -22.88 0.86 24.05
CA MET A 204 -22.56 1.92 23.09
C MET A 204 -21.10 2.39 23.17
N ASP A 205 -20.59 2.65 24.37
CA ASP A 205 -19.19 3.05 24.55
C ASP A 205 -18.22 1.96 24.06
N ARG A 206 -18.59 0.68 24.27
CA ARG A 206 -17.79 -0.46 23.81
C ARG A 206 -17.74 -0.57 22.28
N ILE A 207 -18.87 -0.42 21.58
CA ILE A 207 -18.85 -0.47 20.11
C ILE A 207 -18.14 0.74 19.53
N ILE A 208 -18.33 1.96 20.08
CA ILE A 208 -17.63 3.17 19.61
C ILE A 208 -16.12 2.99 19.76
N LYS A 209 -15.67 2.50 20.92
CA LYS A 209 -14.27 2.18 21.13
C LYS A 209 -13.76 1.14 20.13
N SER A 210 -14.50 0.07 19.90
CA SER A 210 -14.10 -0.96 18.94
C SER A 210 -14.04 -0.45 17.50
N ILE A 211 -14.95 0.45 17.10
CA ILE A 211 -14.92 1.15 15.81
C ILE A 211 -13.65 2.01 15.70
N ASP A 212 -13.27 2.71 16.77
CA ASP A 212 -12.04 3.52 16.80
C ASP A 212 -10.77 2.67 16.81
N ASP A 213 -10.76 1.56 17.55
CA ASP A 213 -9.66 0.60 17.61
C ASP A 213 -9.45 -0.08 16.24
N PHE A 214 -10.54 -0.49 15.57
CA PHE A 214 -10.47 -1.04 14.21
C PHE A 214 -9.93 0.00 13.22
N ARG A 215 -10.44 1.24 13.31
CA ARG A 215 -9.99 2.36 12.48
C ARG A 215 -8.50 2.64 12.68
N ALA A 216 -8.01 2.63 13.91
CA ALA A 216 -6.60 2.86 14.24
C ALA A 216 -5.71 1.66 13.86
N GLY A 217 -6.23 0.44 13.98
CA GLY A 217 -5.54 -0.81 13.68
C GLY A 217 -5.82 -1.30 12.26
N SER A 218 -6.68 -2.32 12.16
CA SER A 218 -6.76 -3.19 10.99
C SER A 218 -7.46 -2.61 9.76
N MET A 219 -8.18 -1.49 9.88
CA MET A 219 -8.76 -0.80 8.73
C MET A 219 -7.73 -0.50 7.63
N ARG A 220 -6.46 -0.31 8.00
CA ARG A 220 -5.32 -0.10 7.09
C ARG A 220 -5.13 -1.22 6.06
N TYR A 221 -5.64 -2.43 6.34
CA TYR A 221 -5.53 -3.60 5.47
C TYR A 221 -6.74 -3.76 4.52
N LEU A 222 -7.74 -2.88 4.64
CA LEU A 222 -8.86 -2.82 3.69
C LEU A 222 -8.46 -2.11 2.39
N MET A 223 -9.22 -2.36 1.32
CA MET A 223 -9.05 -1.58 0.10
C MET A 223 -9.51 -0.14 0.34
N PHE A 224 -8.81 0.82 -0.25
CA PHE A 224 -9.10 2.25 -0.09
C PHE A 224 -10.59 2.61 -0.35
N LYS A 225 -11.21 1.98 -1.35
CA LYS A 225 -12.63 2.20 -1.67
C LYS A 225 -13.57 1.92 -0.50
N ASP A 226 -13.19 1.00 0.39
CA ASP A 226 -14.03 0.58 1.51
C ASP A 226 -13.92 1.57 2.69
N TRP A 227 -12.87 2.41 2.71
CA TRP A 227 -12.61 3.34 3.81
C TRP A 227 -13.67 4.43 3.90
N ALA A 228 -14.08 5.01 2.78
CA ALA A 228 -15.07 6.09 2.76
C ALA A 228 -16.42 5.63 3.34
N THR A 229 -16.86 4.42 3.00
CA THR A 229 -18.09 3.84 3.53
C THR A 229 -17.97 3.57 5.03
N TYR A 230 -16.83 3.03 5.49
CA TYR A 230 -16.58 2.81 6.91
C TYR A 230 -16.61 4.11 7.71
N GLU A 231 -15.90 5.15 7.27
CA GLU A 231 -15.89 6.45 7.95
C GLU A 231 -17.27 7.11 7.99
N GLY A 232 -18.05 6.94 6.92
CA GLY A 232 -19.44 7.39 6.88
C GLY A 232 -20.31 6.73 7.96
N PHE A 233 -20.17 5.42 8.17
CA PHE A 233 -20.86 4.72 9.25
C PHE A 233 -20.38 5.15 10.63
N ARG A 234 -19.06 5.21 10.83
CA ARG A 234 -18.46 5.67 12.09
C ARG A 234 -19.01 7.03 12.51
N GLN A 235 -19.03 8.00 11.61
CA GLN A 235 -19.50 9.35 11.91
C GLN A 235 -21.00 9.34 12.29
N GLN A 236 -21.83 8.63 11.53
CA GLN A 236 -23.25 8.49 11.86
C GLN A 236 -23.49 7.84 13.23
N ILE A 237 -22.70 6.82 13.59
CA ILE A 237 -22.83 6.10 14.87
C ILE A 237 -22.42 6.98 16.05
N ILE A 238 -21.43 7.87 15.87
CA ILE A 238 -21.02 8.82 16.91
C ILE A 238 -22.05 9.95 17.09
N ASP A 239 -22.68 10.37 16.00
CA ASP A 239 -23.58 11.54 16.00
C ASP A 239 -25.04 11.19 16.35
N VAL A 240 -25.43 9.92 16.24
CA VAL A 240 -26.82 9.48 16.49
C VAL A 240 -27.26 9.78 17.93
N ARG A 241 -28.51 10.26 18.07
CA ARG A 241 -29.10 10.62 19.37
C ARG A 241 -30.34 9.79 19.74
N GLY A 242 -31.01 9.18 18.76
CA GLY A 242 -32.21 8.36 18.97
C GLY A 242 -31.90 6.87 19.09
N THR A 243 -32.50 6.19 20.07
CA THR A 243 -32.30 4.76 20.33
C THR A 243 -32.75 3.87 19.16
N GLU A 244 -33.91 4.13 18.56
CA GLU A 244 -34.42 3.35 17.42
C GLU A 244 -33.57 3.58 16.16
N GLU A 245 -33.19 4.84 15.89
CA GLU A 245 -32.31 5.20 14.78
C GLU A 245 -30.93 4.56 14.93
N CYS A 246 -30.40 4.55 16.16
CA CYS A 246 -29.13 3.91 16.49
C CYS A 246 -29.18 2.40 16.29
N ALA A 247 -30.24 1.73 16.74
CA ALA A 247 -30.43 0.29 16.53
C ALA A 247 -30.49 -0.06 15.02
N ALA A 248 -31.25 0.71 14.23
CA ALA A 248 -31.31 0.54 12.79
C ALA A 248 -29.94 0.79 12.11
N LEU A 249 -29.18 1.77 12.59
CA LEU A 249 -27.85 2.10 12.09
C LEU A 249 -26.83 1.01 12.41
N LEU A 250 -26.81 0.47 13.63
CA LEU A 250 -25.94 -0.64 14.04
C LEU A 250 -26.20 -1.90 13.22
N HIS A 251 -27.47 -2.20 12.95
CA HIS A 251 -27.86 -3.31 12.08
C HIS A 251 -27.40 -3.11 10.63
N ARG A 252 -27.53 -1.90 10.07
CA ARG A 252 -26.97 -1.59 8.74
C ARG A 252 -25.44 -1.70 8.72
N PHE A 253 -24.80 -1.27 9.81
CA PHE A 253 -23.35 -1.36 9.95
C PHE A 253 -22.86 -2.81 10.09
N SER A 254 -23.60 -3.69 10.77
CA SER A 254 -23.23 -5.12 10.82
C SER A 254 -23.31 -5.77 9.44
N PHE A 255 -24.37 -5.52 8.67
CA PHE A 255 -24.47 -6.00 7.28
C PHE A 255 -23.37 -5.43 6.39
N TYR A 256 -23.13 -4.13 6.51
CA TYR A 256 -21.83 -3.47 6.32
C TYR A 256 -20.62 -4.40 6.32
N LEU A 257 -20.23 -4.70 7.55
CA LEU A 257 -19.02 -5.40 7.90
C LEU A 257 -19.03 -6.86 7.41
N GLU A 258 -20.18 -7.52 7.37
CA GLU A 258 -20.32 -8.88 6.83
C GLU A 258 -19.99 -8.94 5.34
N MET A 259 -20.51 -7.99 4.56
CA MET A 259 -20.18 -7.89 3.14
C MET A 259 -18.69 -7.58 2.93
N LEU A 260 -18.15 -6.67 3.74
CA LEU A 260 -16.73 -6.35 3.73
C LEU A 260 -15.86 -7.58 4.06
N HIS A 261 -16.25 -8.33 5.08
CA HIS A 261 -15.57 -9.55 5.53
C HIS A 261 -15.57 -10.64 4.47
N ALA A 262 -16.70 -10.85 3.79
CA ALA A 262 -16.78 -11.77 2.65
C ALA A 262 -15.81 -11.38 1.53
N HIS A 263 -15.74 -10.09 1.17
CA HIS A 263 -14.78 -9.59 0.17
C HIS A 263 -13.32 -9.74 0.61
N VAL A 264 -13.02 -9.65 1.91
CA VAL A 264 -11.67 -9.93 2.45
C VAL A 264 -11.33 -11.41 2.30
N LYS A 265 -12.23 -12.31 2.72
CA LYS A 265 -12.01 -13.76 2.63
C LYS A 265 -11.79 -14.25 1.21
N MET A 266 -12.56 -13.74 0.24
CA MET A 266 -12.37 -14.11 -1.17
C MET A 266 -10.96 -13.75 -1.69
N ARG A 267 -10.35 -12.66 -1.21
CA ARG A 267 -8.99 -12.25 -1.61
C ARG A 267 -7.90 -13.10 -0.95
N ALA A 268 -8.10 -13.47 0.31
CA ALA A 268 -7.17 -14.33 1.04
C ALA A 268 -7.05 -15.72 0.40
N VAL A 269 -8.18 -16.32 0.00
CA VAL A 269 -8.21 -17.64 -0.67
C VAL A 269 -7.57 -17.62 -2.05
N LEU A 270 -7.71 -16.52 -2.79
CA LEU A 270 -7.05 -16.37 -4.10
C LEU A 270 -5.53 -16.24 -3.98
N SER A 271 -5.04 -15.80 -2.82
CA SER A 271 -3.59 -15.65 -2.55
C SER A 271 -2.93 -16.96 -2.11
N SER A 272 -3.69 -17.92 -1.57
CA SER A 272 -3.21 -19.25 -1.16
C SER A 272 -3.23 -20.29 -2.28
N ASN A 273 -3.97 -20.07 -3.36
CA ASN A 273 -4.17 -21.04 -4.45
C ASN A 273 -3.26 -20.82 -5.67
N THR A 274 -2.34 -19.85 -5.59
CA THR A 274 -1.33 -19.58 -6.64
C THR A 274 0.07 -20.03 -6.23
N SER A 275 0.19 -20.97 -5.30
CA SER A 275 1.44 -21.67 -4.94
C SER A 275 1.81 -22.74 -5.96
#